data_AF-A0A5Q2WWG2-F1
#
_entry.id   AF-A0A5Q2WWG2-F1
#
_cell.length_a   1.000
_cell.length_b   1.000
_cell.length_c   1.000
_cell.angle_alpha   90.00
_cell.angle_beta   90.00
_cell.angle_gamma   90.00
#
_symmetry.space_group_name_H-M   'P 1'
#
loop_
_entity.id
_entity.type
_entity.pdbx_description
1 polymer ?
#
loop_
_entity_poly.entity_id
_entity_poly.type
_entity_poly.pdbx_seq_one_letter_code
_entity_poly.pdbx_strand_id
1 'polypeptide(L)'
;MSALSALPFLKPVHLRSPRSSPGGQRRHTLPASEFRCLGPGDAASVFEIEREAFISVSGDCPLHLDEIRHFLNLCPELSLGWFEEGRLVAFIIGSLWDQERLSQAALTLHKPQGSAVHIHVLAVHRTVRQQGKGSIL
;
A
#
# COMPACT_ATOMS: atom_id res chain seq x y z
N MET A 1 71.53 -9.33 -21.87
CA MET A 1 70.46 -9.13 -22.85
C MET A 1 69.20 -8.75 -22.08
N SER A 2 68.80 -7.48 -22.18
CA SER A 2 67.59 -6.94 -21.55
C SER A 2 66.41 -7.12 -22.49
N ALA A 3 65.26 -7.55 -21.95
CA ALA A 3 63.96 -7.30 -22.55
C ALA A 3 62.91 -7.23 -21.43
N LEU A 4 62.69 -6.00 -20.94
CA LEU A 4 61.44 -5.57 -20.32
C LEU A 4 60.42 -5.44 -21.44
N SER A 5 59.29 -6.13 -21.34
CA SER A 5 58.09 -5.82 -22.12
C SER A 5 56.93 -6.63 -21.57
N ALA A 6 55.70 -6.15 -21.47
CA ALA A 6 55.13 -4.82 -21.37
C ALA A 6 53.69 -5.12 -20.90
N LEU A 7 53.22 -4.50 -19.82
CA LEU A 7 51.82 -4.65 -19.42
C LEU A 7 50.94 -3.97 -20.47
N PRO A 8 49.93 -4.63 -21.05
CA PRO A 8 49.04 -3.98 -21.99
C PRO A 8 48.19 -2.93 -21.25
N PHE A 9 48.43 -1.70 -21.71
CA PHE A 9 47.69 -0.47 -21.49
C PHE A 9 46.18 -0.69 -21.44
N LEU A 10 45.58 -0.45 -20.26
CA LEU A 10 44.14 -0.41 -20.05
C LEU A 10 43.51 0.66 -20.96
N LYS A 11 42.69 0.24 -21.93
CA LYS A 11 41.75 1.15 -22.60
C LYS A 11 40.58 1.43 -21.65
N PRO A 12 40.26 2.69 -21.33
CA PRO A 12 39.01 2.99 -20.64
C PRO A 12 37.86 2.76 -21.62
N VAL A 13 37.12 1.68 -21.41
CA VAL A 13 35.78 1.54 -22.00
C VAL A 13 34.97 2.71 -21.43
N HIS A 14 34.66 3.67 -22.28
CA HIS A 14 33.63 4.67 -21.99
C HIS A 14 32.33 3.92 -21.68
N LEU A 15 32.04 3.73 -20.40
CA LEU A 15 30.70 3.43 -19.93
C LEU A 15 29.84 4.62 -20.33
N ARG A 16 29.18 4.51 -21.49
CA ARG A 16 28.06 5.38 -21.82
C ARG A 16 27.04 5.21 -20.70
N SER A 17 26.94 6.23 -19.84
CA SER A 17 25.82 6.38 -18.93
C SER A 17 24.53 6.19 -19.74
N PRO A 18 23.61 5.31 -19.33
CA PRO A 18 22.34 5.22 -20.02
C PRO A 18 21.69 6.60 -19.91
N ARG A 19 21.49 7.24 -21.07
CA ARG A 19 20.68 8.45 -21.21
C ARG A 19 19.32 8.13 -20.59
N SER A 20 19.07 8.64 -19.38
CA SER A 20 17.74 8.69 -18.80
C SER A 20 16.88 9.52 -19.75
N SER A 21 16.07 8.84 -20.55
CA SER A 21 15.11 9.50 -21.42
C SER A 21 14.03 10.10 -20.52
N PRO A 22 13.76 11.41 -20.54
CA PRO A 22 12.68 12.00 -19.77
C PRO A 22 11.37 11.47 -20.38
N GLY A 23 10.75 10.49 -19.73
CA GLY A 23 9.51 9.85 -20.20
C GLY A 23 9.66 8.44 -20.77
N GLY A 24 10.80 7.76 -20.61
CA GLY A 24 10.92 6.34 -20.94
C GLY A 24 10.13 5.48 -19.96
N GLN A 25 8.86 5.21 -20.25
CA GLN A 25 8.03 4.31 -19.44
C GLN A 25 8.62 2.90 -19.47
N ARG A 26 9.23 2.50 -18.35
CA ARG A 26 9.86 1.20 -18.17
C ARG A 26 8.76 0.14 -18.21
N ARG A 27 9.00 -1.00 -18.89
CA ARG A 27 8.05 -2.12 -18.86
C ARG A 27 7.79 -2.50 -17.40
N HIS A 28 6.55 -2.37 -16.96
CA HIS A 28 6.15 -2.65 -15.59
C HIS A 28 5.92 -4.16 -15.43
N THR A 29 6.71 -4.82 -14.58
CA THR A 29 6.36 -6.11 -13.99
C THR A 29 5.62 -5.84 -12.68
N LEU A 30 4.73 -6.75 -12.27
CA LEU A 30 4.09 -6.63 -10.96
C LEU A 30 5.16 -6.78 -9.85
N PRO A 31 5.21 -5.87 -8.87
CA PRO A 31 6.09 -6.02 -7.73
C PRO A 31 5.76 -7.31 -6.96
N ALA A 32 6.78 -7.99 -6.44
CA ALA A 32 6.57 -9.17 -5.59
C ALA A 32 5.88 -8.80 -4.27
N SER A 33 6.25 -7.66 -3.68
CA SER A 33 5.65 -7.08 -2.48
C SER A 33 5.68 -5.56 -2.59
N GLU A 34 4.57 -4.91 -2.29
CA GLU A 34 4.42 -3.45 -2.36
C GLU A 34 3.53 -2.96 -1.22
N PHE A 35 3.94 -1.84 -0.60
CA PHE A 35 3.11 -1.07 0.31
C PHE A 35 2.76 0.25 -0.36
N ARG A 36 1.47 0.58 -0.45
CA ARG A 36 1.02 1.85 -1.01
C ARG A 36 -0.29 2.29 -0.39
N CYS A 37 -0.59 3.58 -0.49
CA CYS A 37 -1.93 4.08 -0.19
C CYS A 37 -2.94 3.42 -1.13
N LEU A 38 -4.14 3.19 -0.60
CA LEU A 38 -5.25 2.65 -1.37
C LEU A 38 -5.93 3.77 -2.16
N GLY A 39 -6.45 3.44 -3.33
CA GLY A 39 -7.31 4.32 -4.12
C GLY A 39 -8.72 3.75 -4.25
N PRO A 40 -9.67 4.53 -4.81
CA PRO A 40 -11.05 4.09 -5.00
C PRO A 40 -11.18 2.81 -5.85
N GLY A 41 -10.20 2.54 -6.72
CA GLY A 41 -10.13 1.31 -7.51
C GLY A 41 -9.87 0.04 -6.68
N ASP A 42 -9.29 0.16 -5.48
CA ASP A 42 -9.01 -0.95 -4.58
C ASP A 42 -10.22 -1.32 -3.69
N ALA A 43 -11.27 -0.49 -3.68
CA ALA A 43 -12.40 -0.62 -2.76
C ALA A 43 -13.10 -1.98 -2.84
N ALA A 44 -13.20 -2.57 -4.04
CA ALA A 44 -13.78 -3.89 -4.22
C ALA A 44 -12.94 -4.97 -3.52
N SER A 45 -11.61 -4.93 -3.66
CA SER A 45 -10.69 -5.88 -3.03
C SER A 45 -10.66 -5.74 -1.51
N VAL A 46 -10.76 -4.50 -0.99
CA VAL A 46 -10.95 -4.22 0.44
C VAL A 46 -12.23 -4.90 0.93
N PHE A 47 -13.35 -4.64 0.25
CA PHE A 47 -14.64 -5.18 0.65
C PHE A 47 -14.69 -6.71 0.57
N GLU A 48 -14.04 -7.34 -0.42
CA GLU A 48 -13.91 -8.81 -0.48
C GLU A 48 -13.22 -9.40 0.75
N ILE A 49 -12.15 -8.74 1.23
CA ILE A 49 -11.47 -9.15 2.46
C ILE A 49 -12.37 -8.90 3.67
N GLU A 50 -13.09 -7.77 3.77
CA GLU A 50 -14.02 -7.51 4.88
C GLU A 50 -15.18 -8.50 4.95
N ARG A 51 -15.75 -8.86 3.79
CA ARG A 51 -16.81 -9.86 3.71
C ARG A 51 -16.40 -11.19 4.33
N GLU A 52 -15.16 -11.61 4.08
CA GLU A 52 -14.63 -12.83 4.68
C GLU A 52 -14.23 -12.62 6.14
N ALA A 53 -13.58 -11.51 6.49
CA ALA A 53 -13.04 -11.28 7.83
C ALA A 53 -14.11 -10.96 8.88
N PHE A 54 -15.16 -10.22 8.51
CA PHE A 54 -16.17 -9.70 9.43
C PHE A 54 -17.56 -10.25 9.12
N ILE A 55 -18.09 -10.08 7.90
CA ILE A 55 -19.48 -10.48 7.59
C ILE A 55 -19.70 -11.97 7.81
N SER A 56 -18.71 -12.81 7.44
CA SER A 56 -18.81 -14.26 7.66
C SER A 56 -18.88 -14.68 9.13
N VAL A 57 -18.48 -13.79 10.05
CA VAL A 57 -18.40 -14.04 11.50
C VAL A 57 -19.56 -13.36 12.24
N SER A 58 -19.80 -12.06 11.98
CA SER A 58 -20.79 -11.23 12.71
C SER A 58 -22.04 -10.90 11.90
N GLY A 59 -22.07 -11.19 10.59
CA GLY A 59 -23.16 -10.80 9.70
C GLY A 59 -23.12 -9.34 9.23
N ASP A 60 -22.12 -8.57 9.66
CA ASP A 60 -21.91 -7.16 9.33
C ASP A 60 -20.41 -6.84 9.27
N CYS A 61 -20.04 -5.73 8.62
CA CYS A 61 -18.65 -5.27 8.48
C CYS A 61 -18.46 -3.81 8.94
N PRO A 62 -17.25 -3.42 9.40
CA PRO A 62 -16.98 -2.06 9.82
C PRO A 62 -17.25 -0.99 8.75
N LEU A 63 -16.93 -1.25 7.48
CA LEU A 63 -17.20 -0.33 6.37
C LEU A 63 -17.85 -1.05 5.19
N HIS A 64 -18.99 -0.54 4.74
CA HIS A 64 -19.61 -0.98 3.49
C HIS A 64 -18.87 -0.42 2.28
N LEU A 65 -19.10 -1.01 1.10
CA LEU A 65 -18.41 -0.64 -0.13
C LEU A 65 -18.45 0.87 -0.45
N ASP A 66 -19.58 1.53 -0.20
CA ASP A 66 -19.72 2.97 -0.45
C ASP A 66 -18.97 3.82 0.59
N GLU A 67 -18.87 3.34 1.84
CA GLU A 67 -18.10 3.98 2.92
C GLU A 67 -16.58 3.81 2.68
N ILE A 68 -16.16 2.63 2.24
CA ILE A 68 -14.79 2.38 1.77
C ILE A 68 -14.44 3.37 0.65
N ARG A 69 -15.27 3.46 -0.39
CA ARG A 69 -15.05 4.41 -1.49
C ARG A 69 -15.03 5.85 -0.98
N HIS A 70 -15.89 6.20 -0.03
CA HIS A 70 -15.92 7.55 0.53
C HIS A 70 -14.56 7.94 1.14
N PHE A 71 -14.00 7.12 2.04
CA PHE A 71 -12.71 7.41 2.66
C PHE A 71 -11.55 7.37 1.68
N LEU A 72 -11.54 6.42 0.74
CA LEU A 72 -10.49 6.33 -0.28
C LEU A 72 -10.54 7.47 -1.32
N ASN A 73 -11.65 8.19 -1.43
CA ASN A 73 -11.71 9.44 -2.21
C ASN A 73 -11.32 10.67 -1.37
N LEU A 74 -11.72 10.70 -0.10
CA LEU A 74 -11.60 11.90 0.73
C LEU A 74 -10.22 12.07 1.35
N CYS A 75 -9.61 10.98 1.82
CA CYS A 75 -8.31 10.98 2.49
C CYS A 75 -7.53 9.67 2.23
N PRO A 76 -7.19 9.36 0.96
CA PRO A 76 -6.46 8.15 0.59
C PRO A 76 -5.11 8.01 1.30
N GLU A 77 -4.47 9.12 1.67
CA GLU A 77 -3.21 9.16 2.40
C GLU A 77 -3.29 8.57 3.81
N LEU A 78 -4.50 8.40 4.37
CA LEU A 78 -4.75 7.76 5.67
C LEU A 78 -5.13 6.29 5.53
N SER A 79 -4.87 5.71 4.36
CA SER A 79 -5.01 4.29 4.08
C SER A 79 -3.67 3.69 3.72
N LEU A 80 -3.52 2.39 3.99
CA LEU A 80 -2.34 1.63 3.61
C LEU A 80 -2.74 0.22 3.21
N GLY A 81 -2.28 -0.22 2.05
CA GLY A 81 -2.45 -1.58 1.56
C GLY A 81 -1.10 -2.26 1.36
N TRP A 82 -1.02 -3.54 1.75
CA TRP A 82 0.04 -4.45 1.36
C TRP A 82 -0.45 -5.29 0.18
N PHE A 83 0.26 -5.19 -0.93
CA PHE A 83 0.06 -5.98 -2.14
C PHE A 83 1.15 -7.03 -2.33
N GLU A 84 0.77 -8.25 -2.70
CA GLU A 84 1.67 -9.30 -3.16
C GLU A 84 1.32 -9.66 -4.60
N GLU A 85 2.30 -9.57 -5.50
CA GLU A 85 2.10 -9.80 -6.94
C GLU A 85 0.89 -9.03 -7.52
N GLY A 86 0.71 -7.78 -7.07
CA GLY A 86 -0.40 -6.90 -7.47
C GLY A 86 -1.75 -7.19 -6.82
N ARG A 87 -1.85 -8.14 -5.88
CA ARG A 87 -3.10 -8.47 -5.16
C ARG A 87 -3.06 -7.91 -3.75
N LEU A 88 -4.14 -7.24 -3.33
CA LEU A 88 -4.27 -6.77 -1.96
C LEU A 88 -4.37 -7.96 -0.99
N VAL A 89 -3.49 -8.01 0.00
CA VAL A 89 -3.44 -9.09 0.98
C VAL A 89 -3.65 -8.63 2.43
N ALA A 90 -3.43 -7.35 2.72
CA ALA A 90 -3.76 -6.74 3.99
C ALA A 90 -3.98 -5.24 3.80
N PHE A 91 -4.83 -4.63 4.63
CA PHE A 91 -5.07 -3.19 4.56
C PHE A 91 -5.47 -2.56 5.88
N ILE A 92 -5.32 -1.24 5.94
CA ILE A 92 -5.83 -0.32 6.95
C ILE A 92 -6.57 0.81 6.23
N ILE A 93 -7.76 1.17 6.73
CA ILE A 93 -8.47 2.40 6.35
C ILE A 93 -8.68 3.26 7.60
N GLY A 94 -8.20 4.50 7.53
CA GLY A 94 -8.36 5.49 8.57
C GLY A 94 -8.91 6.83 8.06
N SER A 95 -9.34 7.67 9.00
CA SER A 95 -9.66 9.08 8.78
C SER A 95 -9.18 9.93 9.97
N LEU A 96 -9.18 11.26 9.83
CA LEU A 96 -8.85 12.14 10.95
C LEU A 96 -10.06 12.33 11.87
N TRP A 97 -9.78 12.45 13.17
CA TRP A 97 -10.75 12.72 14.22
C TRP A 97 -10.27 13.84 15.14
N ASP A 98 -11.21 14.67 15.60
CA ASP A 98 -10.95 15.93 16.32
C ASP A 98 -11.34 15.90 17.81
N GLN A 99 -11.81 14.77 18.32
CA GLN A 99 -12.18 14.60 19.73
C GLN A 99 -11.35 13.51 20.40
N GLU A 100 -11.20 13.61 21.71
CA GLU A 100 -10.44 12.63 22.51
C GLU A 100 -11.04 11.23 22.45
N ARG A 101 -12.38 11.13 22.42
CA ARG A 101 -13.10 9.86 22.39
C ARG A 101 -13.80 9.68 21.05
N LEU A 102 -13.84 8.43 20.58
CA LEU A 102 -14.66 8.06 19.44
C LEU A 102 -16.14 8.15 19.82
N SER A 103 -16.93 8.61 18.87
CA SER A 103 -18.39 8.68 18.95
C SER A 103 -18.99 7.95 17.75
N GLN A 104 -20.31 7.74 17.74
CA GLN A 104 -20.97 7.13 16.58
C GLN A 104 -20.71 7.90 15.28
N ALA A 105 -20.54 9.22 15.37
CA ALA A 105 -20.23 10.06 14.21
C ALA A 105 -18.82 9.79 13.65
N ALA A 106 -17.90 9.23 14.44
CA ALA A 106 -16.54 8.93 13.99
C ALA A 106 -16.50 7.79 12.97
N LEU A 107 -17.55 6.97 12.87
CA LEU A 107 -17.64 5.85 11.92
C LEU A 107 -17.74 6.31 10.47
N THR A 108 -18.29 7.51 10.23
CA THR A 108 -18.61 7.98 8.87
C THR A 108 -18.01 9.35 8.55
N LEU A 109 -17.26 9.96 9.48
CA LEU A 109 -16.69 11.29 9.30
C LEU A 109 -15.17 11.28 9.16
N HIS A 110 -14.70 12.22 8.38
CA HIS A 110 -13.31 12.67 8.35
C HIS A 110 -13.28 14.14 8.82
N LYS A 111 -12.41 14.45 9.78
CA LYS A 111 -12.22 15.79 10.35
C LYS A 111 -10.84 16.32 9.96
N PRO A 112 -10.70 17.11 8.87
CA PRO A 112 -9.38 17.51 8.37
C PRO A 112 -8.49 18.25 9.38
N GLN A 113 -9.10 18.90 10.37
CA GLN A 113 -8.41 19.61 11.45
C GLN A 113 -8.16 18.73 12.68
N GLY A 114 -8.51 17.45 12.61
CA GLY A 114 -8.29 16.47 13.66
C GLY A 114 -6.81 16.18 13.86
N SER A 115 -6.43 15.88 15.10
CA SER A 115 -5.06 15.57 15.49
C SER A 115 -4.80 14.08 15.69
N ALA A 116 -5.85 13.26 15.66
CA ALA A 116 -5.79 11.81 15.81
C ALA A 116 -6.22 11.11 14.51
N VAL A 117 -5.61 9.96 14.23
CA VAL A 117 -6.07 9.05 13.16
C VAL A 117 -6.98 8.00 13.78
N HIS A 118 -8.23 7.98 13.36
CA HIS A 118 -9.18 6.92 13.66
C HIS A 118 -9.01 5.79 12.65
N ILE A 119 -8.64 4.60 13.14
CA ILE A 119 -8.57 3.38 12.32
C ILE A 119 -9.96 2.75 12.30
N HIS A 120 -10.65 2.85 11.16
CA HIS A 120 -11.99 2.25 10.99
C HIS A 120 -11.91 0.74 10.88
N VAL A 121 -10.91 0.25 10.16
CA VAL A 121 -10.76 -1.17 9.86
C VAL A 121 -9.31 -1.54 9.56
N LEU A 122 -8.91 -2.71 10.06
CA LEU A 122 -7.68 -3.42 9.75
C LEU A 122 -8.08 -4.86 9.44
N ALA A 123 -7.65 -5.38 8.28
CA ALA A 123 -7.87 -6.77 7.94
C ALA A 123 -6.73 -7.36 7.12
N VAL A 124 -6.54 -8.67 7.30
CA VAL A 124 -5.58 -9.49 6.55
C VAL A 124 -6.34 -10.60 5.86
N HIS A 125 -6.07 -10.81 4.56
CA HIS A 125 -6.64 -11.88 3.76
C HIS A 125 -6.33 -13.24 4.40
N ARG A 126 -7.34 -14.11 4.50
CA ARG A 126 -7.28 -15.36 5.29
C ARG A 126 -6.09 -16.27 5.00
N THR A 127 -5.66 -16.36 3.75
CA THR A 127 -4.58 -17.28 3.33
C THR A 127 -3.20 -16.86 3.82
N VAL A 128 -3.06 -15.61 4.27
CA VAL A 128 -1.78 -15.05 4.72
C VAL A 128 -1.86 -14.50 6.16
N ARG A 129 -2.90 -14.87 6.91
CA ARG A 129 -2.99 -14.61 8.35
C ARG A 129 -1.93 -15.41 9.11
N GLN A 130 -1.61 -14.98 10.35
CA GLN A 130 -0.66 -15.64 11.24
C GLN A 130 0.78 -15.72 10.70
N GLN A 131 1.15 -14.81 9.80
CA GLN A 131 2.49 -14.69 9.21
C GLN A 131 3.15 -13.33 9.52
N GLY A 132 2.67 -12.63 10.56
CA GLY A 132 3.17 -11.30 10.96
C GLY A 132 2.69 -10.14 10.07
N LYS A 133 1.93 -10.41 9.00
CA LYS A 133 1.53 -9.36 8.04
C LYS A 133 0.74 -8.21 8.66
N GLY A 134 -0.23 -8.54 9.53
CA GLY A 134 -1.01 -7.52 10.24
C GLY A 134 -0.25 -6.76 11.32
N SER A 135 0.94 -7.23 11.73
CA SER A 135 1.80 -6.52 12.67
C SER A 135 2.83 -5.63 11.97
N ILE A 136 3.20 -5.99 10.73
CA ILE A 136 4.11 -5.20 9.89
C ILE A 136 3.36 -4.03 9.25
N LEU A 137 2.10 -4.26 8.85
CA LEU A 137 1.20 -3.24 8.36
C LEU A 137 0.78 -2.30 9.50
#